data_AF-A0A6A4DEH2-F1
#
_entry.id   AF-A0A6A4DEH2-F1
#
_cell.length_a   1.000
_cell.length_b   1.000
_cell.length_c   1.000
_cell.angle_alpha   90.00
_cell.angle_beta   90.00
_cell.angle_gamma   90.00
#
_symmetry.space_group_name_H-M   'P 1'
#
loop_
_entity.id
_entity.type
_entity.pdbx_description
1 polymer ?
#
loop_
_entity_poly.entity_id
_entity_poly.type
_entity_poly.pdbx_seq_one_letter_code
_entity_poly.pdbx_strand_id
1 'polypeptide(L)'
;MRSVQNSFDDSFLETLCETKWNKSKHDLTDEFIWDWIMKTVRNFKTNALSNIDELFQEQLVMSMNKTDIDARVMDYFHLCNTIVNTNGLTALFSEEDRAKKKCKVLLNCLPGELKTRVKNEIDFRLPVAKSSVSELFKVVSEKALEIDLEDKDPAKNKRHPQTQEQSRKWLHDP
;
A
#
# COMPACT_ATOMS: atom_id res chain seq x y z
N MET A 1 16.52 -32.28 15.93
CA MET A 1 16.55 -30.83 15.61
C MET A 1 17.88 -30.27 16.09
N ARG A 2 18.53 -29.37 15.34
CA ARG A 2 19.72 -28.67 15.88
C ARG A 2 19.24 -27.72 16.98
N SER A 3 20.01 -27.62 18.07
CA SER A 3 19.70 -26.67 19.14
C SER A 3 19.72 -25.24 18.59
N VAL A 4 18.73 -24.44 19.01
CA VAL A 4 18.61 -23.04 18.60
C VAL A 4 19.78 -22.23 19.14
N GLN A 5 20.23 -22.53 20.36
CA GLN A 5 21.45 -21.96 20.95
C GLN A 5 22.66 -22.08 20.04
N ASN A 6 22.88 -23.29 19.50
CA ASN A 6 24.03 -23.58 18.64
C ASN A 6 23.93 -22.97 17.23
N SER A 7 22.84 -22.25 16.93
CA SER A 7 22.66 -21.55 15.65
C SER A 7 23.09 -20.08 15.73
N PHE A 8 23.37 -19.57 16.93
CA PHE A 8 23.87 -18.21 17.13
C PHE A 8 25.40 -18.20 17.22
N ASP A 9 26.00 -17.09 16.83
CA ASP A 9 27.37 -16.80 17.22
C ASP A 9 27.46 -16.68 18.75
N ASP A 10 28.52 -17.26 19.31
CA ASP A 10 28.63 -17.45 20.76
C ASP A 10 28.78 -16.12 21.51
N SER A 11 29.51 -15.17 20.91
CA SER A 11 29.71 -13.81 21.45
C SER A 11 28.45 -12.95 21.33
N PHE A 12 27.69 -13.15 20.25
CA PHE A 12 26.40 -12.50 20.06
C PHE A 12 25.35 -13.00 21.07
N LEU A 13 25.32 -14.30 21.34
CA LEU A 13 24.40 -14.88 22.33
C LEU A 13 24.70 -14.38 23.75
N GLU A 14 25.99 -14.28 24.10
CA GLU A 14 26.44 -13.72 25.38
C GLU A 14 26.04 -12.24 25.53
N THR A 15 26.20 -11.45 24.46
CA THR A 15 25.73 -10.06 24.43
C THR A 15 24.21 -9.95 24.64
N LEU A 16 23.40 -10.84 24.04
CA LEU A 16 21.95 -10.86 24.25
C LEU A 16 21.56 -11.21 25.69
N CYS A 17 22.28 -12.18 26.28
CA CYS A 17 22.16 -12.56 27.68
C CYS A 17 22.36 -11.37 28.63
N GLU A 18 23.46 -10.63 28.43
CA GLU A 18 23.83 -9.48 29.27
C GLU A 18 22.89 -8.29 29.06
N THR A 19 22.56 -7.98 27.81
CA THR A 19 21.91 -6.71 27.48
C THR A 19 20.38 -6.78 27.43
N LYS A 20 19.81 -7.90 26.99
CA LYS A 20 18.37 -8.03 26.71
C LYS A 20 17.64 -8.95 27.68
N TRP A 21 18.28 -10.03 28.09
CA TRP A 21 17.62 -11.06 28.89
C TRP A 21 17.95 -10.98 30.37
N ASN A 22 19.06 -10.33 30.73
CA ASN A 22 19.61 -10.30 32.08
C ASN A 22 19.62 -11.71 32.70
N LYS A 23 20.12 -12.66 31.91
CA LYS A 23 20.12 -14.11 32.21
C LYS A 23 21.50 -14.69 31.90
N SER A 24 21.91 -15.65 32.71
CA SER A 24 23.09 -16.46 32.43
C SER A 24 22.86 -17.36 31.22
N LYS A 25 23.92 -17.58 30.43
CA LYS A 25 23.91 -18.49 29.29
C LYS A 25 23.56 -19.93 29.69
N HIS A 26 23.92 -20.33 30.90
CA HIS A 26 23.63 -21.66 31.45
C HIS A 26 22.13 -21.90 31.73
N ASP A 27 21.37 -20.83 31.90
CA ASP A 27 19.92 -20.89 32.18
C ASP A 27 19.08 -20.72 30.90
N LEU A 28 19.72 -20.68 29.73
CA LEU A 28 19.02 -20.57 28.46
C LEU A 28 18.44 -21.92 28.03
N THR A 29 17.17 -21.91 27.66
CA THR A 29 16.51 -23.01 26.97
C THR A 29 16.24 -22.61 25.53
N ASP A 30 16.23 -23.60 24.62
CA ASP A 30 15.87 -23.37 23.22
C ASP A 30 14.45 -22.78 23.10
N GLU A 31 13.53 -23.19 23.97
CA GLU A 31 12.17 -22.66 24.05
C GLU A 31 12.15 -21.17 24.38
N PHE A 32 12.93 -20.73 25.37
CA PHE A 32 13.02 -19.31 25.74
C PHE A 32 13.54 -18.45 24.59
N ILE A 33 14.60 -18.91 23.90
CA ILE A 33 15.19 -18.17 22.78
C ILE A 33 14.18 -18.09 21.64
N TRP A 34 13.50 -19.20 21.33
CA TRP A 34 12.47 -19.23 20.31
C TRP A 34 11.30 -18.27 20.63
N ASP A 35 10.80 -18.30 21.86
CA ASP A 35 9.74 -17.41 22.31
C ASP A 35 10.15 -15.94 22.25
N TRP A 36 11.39 -15.62 22.61
CA TRP A 36 11.91 -14.26 22.51
C TRP A 36 12.05 -13.80 21.06
N ILE A 37 12.55 -14.65 20.15
CA ILE A 37 12.62 -14.35 18.71
C ILE A 37 11.21 -14.07 18.19
N MET A 38 10.26 -14.96 18.48
CA MET A 38 8.87 -14.81 18.04
C MET A 38 8.23 -13.56 18.62
N LYS A 39 8.47 -13.24 19.89
CA LYS A 39 8.00 -12.01 20.54
C LYS A 39 8.63 -10.76 19.93
N THR A 40 9.93 -10.79 19.62
CA THR A 40 10.64 -9.65 19.00
C THR A 40 10.16 -9.41 17.58
N VAL A 41 10.01 -10.47 16.78
CA VAL A 41 9.45 -10.40 15.43
C VAL A 41 7.99 -9.90 15.46
N ARG A 42 7.18 -10.38 16.41
CA ARG A 42 5.81 -9.89 16.59
C ARG A 42 5.81 -8.42 17.00
N ASN A 43 6.59 -8.03 17.99
CA ASN A 43 6.67 -6.64 18.44
C ASN A 43 7.20 -5.70 17.35
N PHE A 44 8.14 -6.14 16.52
CA PHE A 44 8.58 -5.37 15.35
C PHE A 44 7.43 -5.16 14.36
N LYS A 45 6.65 -6.21 14.07
CA LYS A 45 5.43 -6.11 13.24
C LYS A 45 4.35 -5.23 13.88
N THR A 46 4.23 -5.23 15.21
CA THR A 46 3.24 -4.43 15.94
C THR A 46 3.66 -2.96 16.08
N ASN A 47 4.94 -2.66 16.32
CA ASN A 47 5.46 -1.28 16.33
C ASN A 47 5.52 -0.66 14.92
N ALA A 48 5.56 -1.50 13.88
CA ALA A 48 5.35 -1.08 12.49
C ALA A 48 3.87 -0.77 12.13
N LEU A 49 2.90 -1.10 13.00
CA LEU A 49 1.48 -0.75 12.76
C LEU A 49 1.28 0.77 12.64
N SER A 50 2.17 1.57 13.20
CA SER A 50 2.10 3.03 13.14
C SER A 50 2.20 3.59 11.72
N ASN A 51 2.58 2.80 10.70
CA ASN A 51 2.70 3.33 9.35
C ASN A 51 2.21 2.46 8.18
N ILE A 52 1.24 1.58 8.41
CA ILE A 52 0.65 0.80 7.31
C ILE A 52 -0.01 1.71 6.27
N ASP A 53 -0.71 2.76 6.73
CA ASP A 53 -1.35 3.70 5.81
C ASP A 53 -0.31 4.47 4.98
N GLU A 54 0.77 4.99 5.58
CA GLU A 54 1.86 5.66 4.84
C GLU A 54 2.61 4.70 3.91
N LEU A 55 2.89 3.47 4.36
CA LEU A 55 3.50 2.42 3.53
C LEU A 55 2.72 2.22 2.22
N PHE A 56 1.39 2.12 2.31
CA PHE A 56 0.57 1.98 1.12
C PHE A 56 0.50 3.29 0.32
N GLN A 57 0.43 4.46 0.96
CA GLN A 57 0.47 5.73 0.22
C GLN A 57 1.77 5.90 -0.58
N GLU A 58 2.91 5.46 -0.05
CA GLU A 58 4.21 5.56 -0.71
C GLU A 58 4.41 4.50 -1.80
N GLN A 59 4.00 3.25 -1.55
CA GLN A 59 4.35 2.13 -2.42
C GLN A 59 3.23 1.73 -3.40
N LEU A 60 1.96 1.95 -3.06
CA LEU A 60 0.83 1.55 -3.90
C LEU A 60 0.46 2.67 -4.88
N VAL A 61 1.34 2.89 -5.86
CA VAL A 61 1.18 3.95 -6.87
C VAL A 61 0.73 3.36 -8.20
N MET A 62 -0.43 3.79 -8.68
CA MET A 62 -0.93 3.42 -10.01
C MET A 62 -0.10 4.09 -11.11
N SER A 63 0.41 3.31 -12.05
CA SER A 63 1.25 3.81 -13.13
C SER A 63 0.40 4.40 -14.27
N MET A 64 0.40 5.73 -14.41
CA MET A 64 -0.40 6.42 -15.44
C MET A 64 0.25 6.43 -16.84
N ASN A 65 1.48 5.95 -16.98
CA ASN A 65 2.20 5.89 -18.27
C ASN A 65 1.76 4.73 -19.18
N LYS A 66 1.02 3.76 -18.64
CA LYS A 66 0.46 2.63 -19.40
C LYS A 66 -0.83 3.09 -20.09
N THR A 67 -0.83 3.03 -21.42
CA THR A 67 -1.98 3.37 -22.26
C THR A 67 -3.08 2.31 -22.23
N ASP A 68 -2.72 1.07 -21.93
CA ASP A 68 -3.67 -0.02 -21.70
C ASP A 68 -4.24 0.11 -20.29
N ILE A 69 -5.53 0.46 -20.22
CA ILE A 69 -6.24 0.71 -18.96
C ILE A 69 -6.40 -0.57 -18.16
N ASP A 70 -6.75 -1.68 -18.82
CA ASP A 70 -7.00 -2.95 -18.15
C ASP A 70 -5.71 -3.48 -17.52
N ALA A 71 -4.60 -3.42 -18.26
CA ALA A 71 -3.28 -3.77 -17.73
C ALA A 71 -2.88 -2.86 -16.55
N ARG A 72 -3.11 -1.55 -16.68
CA ARG A 72 -2.81 -0.57 -15.62
C ARG A 72 -3.58 -0.85 -14.33
N VAL A 73 -4.87 -1.15 -14.43
CA VAL A 73 -5.71 -1.45 -13.26
C VAL A 73 -5.35 -2.82 -12.68
N MET A 74 -5.11 -3.83 -13.52
CA MET A 74 -4.64 -5.14 -13.07
C MET A 74 -3.33 -5.05 -12.29
N ASP A 75 -2.35 -4.34 -12.82
CA ASP A 75 -1.03 -4.16 -12.19
C ASP A 75 -1.13 -3.44 -10.84
N TYR A 76 -2.04 -2.46 -10.71
CA TYR A 76 -2.28 -1.78 -9.44
C TYR A 76 -2.82 -2.74 -8.37
N PHE A 77 -3.80 -3.58 -8.71
CA PHE A 77 -4.33 -4.57 -7.78
C PHE A 77 -3.31 -5.66 -7.45
N HIS A 78 -2.51 -6.06 -8.43
CA HIS A 78 -1.39 -6.97 -8.24
C HIS A 78 -0.34 -6.37 -7.30
N LEU A 79 0.03 -5.11 -7.48
CA LEU A 79 0.99 -4.39 -6.63
C LEU A 79 0.56 -4.37 -5.15
N CYS A 80 -0.74 -4.18 -4.89
CA CYS A 80 -1.26 -4.29 -3.52
C CYS A 80 -1.00 -5.68 -2.92
N ASN A 81 -1.20 -6.77 -3.68
CA ASN A 81 -0.86 -8.12 -3.19
C ASN A 81 0.63 -8.27 -2.93
N THR A 82 1.46 -7.76 -3.83
CA THR A 82 2.92 -7.81 -3.70
C THR A 82 3.37 -7.12 -2.42
N ILE A 83 2.92 -5.89 -2.17
CA ILE A 83 3.25 -5.13 -0.94
C ILE A 83 2.80 -5.89 0.31
N VAL A 84 1.59 -6.45 0.32
CA VAL A 84 1.10 -7.25 1.46
C VAL A 84 2.02 -8.44 1.75
N ASN A 85 2.45 -9.15 0.69
CA ASN A 85 3.29 -10.33 0.82
C ASN A 85 4.73 -9.98 1.22
N THR A 86 5.35 -8.98 0.59
CA THR A 86 6.76 -8.62 0.83
C THR A 86 6.97 -8.01 2.21
N ASN A 87 5.96 -7.32 2.75
CA ASN A 87 6.03 -6.70 4.08
C ASN A 87 5.48 -7.61 5.19
N GLY A 88 5.12 -8.86 4.88
CA GLY A 88 4.62 -9.84 5.86
C GLY A 88 3.29 -9.43 6.50
N LEU A 89 2.48 -8.64 5.81
CA LEU A 89 1.19 -8.12 6.27
C LEU A 89 0.03 -9.08 6.03
N THR A 90 0.28 -10.27 5.48
CA THR A 90 -0.75 -11.26 5.13
C THR A 90 -1.72 -11.52 6.28
N ALA A 91 -1.22 -11.63 7.52
CA ALA A 91 -2.04 -11.85 8.71
C ALA A 91 -3.06 -10.71 8.98
N LEU A 92 -2.73 -9.46 8.67
CA LEU A 92 -3.62 -8.31 8.87
C LEU A 92 -4.83 -8.32 7.92
N PHE A 93 -4.66 -9.01 6.80
CA PHE A 93 -5.69 -9.25 5.80
C PHE A 93 -6.20 -10.70 5.87
N SER A 94 -6.07 -11.40 7.01
CA SER A 94 -6.49 -12.81 7.16
C SER A 94 -7.82 -13.02 7.91
N GLU A 95 -8.43 -11.98 8.46
CA GLU A 95 -9.64 -12.06 9.29
C GLU A 95 -10.95 -11.81 8.51
N GLU A 96 -12.08 -11.85 9.21
CA GLU A 96 -13.46 -11.69 8.71
C GLU A 96 -13.67 -10.40 7.88
N ASP A 97 -12.92 -9.33 8.20
CA ASP A 97 -12.95 -8.04 7.49
C ASP A 97 -11.91 -7.88 6.36
N ARG A 98 -11.25 -8.97 5.92
CA ARG A 98 -10.17 -8.95 4.90
C ARG A 98 -10.50 -8.08 3.69
N ALA A 99 -11.62 -8.38 3.04
CA ALA A 99 -11.97 -7.76 1.77
C ALA A 99 -12.25 -6.27 1.96
N LYS A 100 -12.89 -5.90 3.08
CA LYS A 100 -13.19 -4.51 3.43
C LYS A 100 -11.93 -3.70 3.73
N LYS A 101 -11.00 -4.22 4.54
CA LYS A 101 -9.70 -3.58 4.83
C LYS A 101 -8.92 -3.36 3.52
N LYS A 102 -8.86 -4.38 2.66
CA LYS A 102 -8.18 -4.31 1.37
C LYS A 102 -8.82 -3.31 0.40
N CYS A 103 -10.15 -3.31 0.29
CA CYS A 103 -10.87 -2.34 -0.55
C CYS A 103 -10.64 -0.90 -0.06
N LYS A 104 -10.58 -0.68 1.26
CA LYS A 104 -10.25 0.64 1.83
C LYS A 104 -8.85 1.11 1.41
N VAL A 105 -7.83 0.25 1.51
CA VAL A 105 -6.46 0.56 1.09
C VAL A 105 -6.41 0.88 -0.40
N LEU A 106 -6.97 0.01 -1.23
CA LEU A 106 -7.02 0.18 -2.69
C LEU A 106 -7.71 1.49 -3.07
N LEU A 107 -8.87 1.81 -2.48
CA LEU A 107 -9.59 3.05 -2.76
C LEU A 107 -8.81 4.29 -2.30
N ASN A 108 -8.19 4.24 -1.12
CA ASN A 108 -7.50 5.40 -0.56
C ASN A 108 -6.21 5.76 -1.31
N CYS A 109 -5.56 4.79 -1.96
CA CYS A 109 -4.32 5.01 -2.72
C CYS A 109 -4.55 5.26 -4.22
N LEU A 110 -5.80 5.29 -4.68
CA LEU A 110 -6.09 5.67 -6.07
C LEU A 110 -5.66 7.12 -6.35
N PRO A 111 -5.22 7.42 -7.58
CA PRO A 111 -4.80 8.77 -7.95
C PRO A 111 -5.98 9.72 -8.18
N GLY A 112 -5.82 10.97 -7.74
CA GLY A 112 -6.56 12.16 -8.19
C GLY A 112 -8.05 11.98 -8.46
N GLU A 113 -8.46 12.28 -9.70
CA GLU A 113 -9.85 12.24 -10.14
C GLU A 113 -10.45 10.83 -10.10
N LEU A 114 -9.66 9.80 -10.42
CA LEU A 114 -10.12 8.41 -10.39
C LEU A 114 -10.60 8.02 -8.99
N LYS A 115 -9.85 8.38 -7.95
CA LYS A 115 -10.26 8.16 -6.56
C LYS A 115 -11.62 8.81 -6.26
N THR A 116 -11.82 10.05 -6.70
CA THR A 116 -13.06 10.79 -6.45
C THR A 116 -14.25 10.15 -7.15
N ARG A 117 -14.12 9.78 -8.44
CA ARG A 117 -15.18 9.14 -9.21
C ARG A 117 -15.56 7.77 -8.65
N VAL A 118 -14.56 6.94 -8.33
CA VAL A 118 -14.77 5.62 -7.72
C VAL A 118 -15.42 5.75 -6.35
N LYS A 119 -14.97 6.69 -5.50
CA LYS A 119 -15.58 6.92 -4.19
C LYS A 119 -17.06 7.30 -4.31
N ASN A 120 -17.39 8.23 -5.20
CA ASN A 120 -18.79 8.63 -5.43
C ASN A 120 -19.65 7.46 -5.95
N GLU A 121 -19.13 6.66 -6.88
CA GLU A 121 -19.83 5.46 -7.36
C GLU A 121 -20.20 4.53 -6.21
N ILE A 122 -19.23 4.24 -5.36
CA ILE A 122 -19.37 3.28 -4.28
C ILE A 122 -20.27 3.83 -3.16
N ASP A 123 -20.16 5.12 -2.85
CA ASP A 123 -20.94 5.74 -1.77
C ASP A 123 -22.43 5.88 -2.13
N PHE A 124 -22.76 6.13 -3.40
CA PHE A 124 -24.14 6.44 -3.81
C PHE A 124 -24.83 5.36 -4.66
N ARG A 125 -24.08 4.50 -5.36
CA ARG A 125 -24.65 3.53 -6.30
C ARG A 125 -24.29 2.08 -5.98
N LEU A 126 -23.03 1.79 -5.63
CA LEU A 126 -22.55 0.42 -5.45
C LEU A 126 -21.81 0.20 -4.11
N PRO A 127 -22.51 0.25 -2.96
CA PRO A 127 -21.87 0.12 -1.65
C PRO A 127 -21.22 -1.26 -1.41
N VAL A 128 -21.64 -2.31 -2.12
CA VAL A 128 -21.05 -3.65 -2.04
C VAL A 128 -19.56 -3.67 -2.45
N ALA A 129 -19.13 -2.73 -3.30
CA ALA A 129 -17.72 -2.60 -3.68
C ALA A 129 -16.81 -2.17 -2.51
N LYS A 130 -17.35 -1.67 -1.38
CA LYS A 130 -16.57 -1.39 -0.17
C LYS A 130 -16.00 -2.65 0.48
N SER A 131 -16.58 -3.82 0.19
CA SER A 131 -16.21 -5.11 0.79
C SER A 131 -16.01 -6.22 -0.24
N SER A 132 -16.01 -5.91 -1.53
CA SER A 132 -15.74 -6.87 -2.60
C SER A 132 -14.64 -6.34 -3.51
N VAL A 133 -13.49 -7.02 -3.49
CA VAL A 133 -12.33 -6.66 -4.33
C VAL A 133 -12.67 -6.78 -5.82
N SER A 134 -13.50 -7.76 -6.20
CA SER A 134 -13.94 -7.96 -7.58
C SER A 134 -14.85 -6.82 -8.05
N GLU A 135 -15.82 -6.41 -7.22
CA GLU A 135 -16.69 -5.28 -7.56
C GLU A 135 -15.92 -3.96 -7.58
N LEU A 136 -14.99 -3.75 -6.64
CA LEU A 136 -14.10 -2.59 -6.66
C LEU A 136 -13.26 -2.56 -7.95
N PHE A 137 -12.73 -3.70 -8.39
CA PHE A 137 -11.96 -3.80 -9.62
C PHE A 137 -12.76 -3.35 -10.85
N LYS A 138 -14.02 -3.80 -10.98
CA LYS A 138 -14.91 -3.41 -12.08
C LYS A 138 -15.13 -1.89 -12.08
N VAL A 139 -15.51 -1.32 -10.93
CA VAL A 139 -15.74 0.12 -10.79
C VAL A 139 -14.50 0.93 -11.15
N VAL A 140 -13.32 0.53 -10.67
CA VAL A 140 -12.06 1.22 -10.99
C VAL A 140 -11.77 1.16 -12.49
N SER A 141 -11.99 0.02 -13.13
CA SER A 141 -11.78 -0.17 -14.57
C SER A 141 -12.72 0.71 -15.40
N GLU A 142 -14.01 0.71 -15.07
CA GLU A 142 -15.03 1.54 -15.72
C GLU A 142 -14.70 3.03 -15.59
N LYS A 143 -14.37 3.50 -14.38
CA LYS A 143 -14.05 4.92 -14.16
C LYS A 143 -12.72 5.35 -14.78
N ALA A 144 -11.73 4.46 -14.83
CA ALA A 144 -10.48 4.74 -15.54
C ALA A 144 -10.70 4.86 -17.05
N LEU A 145 -11.60 4.04 -17.62
CA LEU A 145 -11.98 4.13 -19.03
C LEU A 145 -12.76 5.40 -19.35
N GLU A 146 -13.73 5.78 -18.52
CA GLU A 146 -14.46 7.05 -18.68
C GLU A 146 -13.51 8.25 -18.73
N ILE A 147 -12.54 8.32 -17.81
CA ILE A 147 -11.54 9.42 -17.78
C ILE A 147 -10.69 9.41 -19.06
N ASP A 148 -10.18 8.26 -19.48
CA ASP A 148 -9.33 8.18 -20.68
C ASP A 148 -10.08 8.56 -21.96
N LEU A 149 -11.34 8.17 -22.09
CA LEU A 149 -12.20 8.57 -23.21
C LEU A 149 -12.45 10.08 -23.21
N GLU A 150 -12.68 10.67 -22.03
CA GLU A 150 -12.87 12.11 -21.89
C GLU A 150 -11.59 12.92 -22.18
N ASP A 151 -10.42 12.40 -21.83
CA ASP A 151 -9.12 13.05 -22.09
C ASP A 151 -8.78 13.01 -23.59
N LYS A 152 -9.23 11.98 -24.31
CA LYS A 152 -9.11 11.86 -25.76
C LYS A 152 -10.10 12.74 -26.54
N ASP A 153 -11.12 13.28 -25.88
CA ASP A 153 -12.10 14.15 -26.53
C ASP A 153 -11.48 15.52 -26.90
N PRO A 154 -11.35 15.85 -28.21
CA PRO A 154 -10.76 17.11 -28.67
C PRO A 154 -11.54 18.35 -28.22
N ALA A 155 -12.78 18.22 -27.73
CA ALA A 155 -13.57 19.32 -27.19
C ALA A 155 -13.06 19.85 -25.83
N LYS A 156 -12.38 19.01 -25.01
CA LYS A 156 -11.78 19.44 -23.73
C LYS A 156 -10.39 20.06 -23.91
N ASN A 157 -9.58 19.59 -24.86
CA ASN A 157 -8.24 20.15 -25.13
C ASN A 157 -8.25 21.63 -25.60
N LYS A 158 -9.40 22.16 -26.02
CA LYS A 158 -9.58 23.59 -26.33
C LYS A 158 -9.90 24.46 -25.10
N ARG A 159 -10.16 23.87 -23.93
CA ARG A 159 -10.55 24.58 -22.69
C ARG A 159 -9.40 24.82 -21.71
N HIS A 160 -8.17 24.43 -22.06
CA HIS A 160 -6.96 24.95 -21.41
C HIS A 160 -6.29 25.98 -22.33
N PRO A 161 -6.77 27.25 -22.38
CA PRO A 161 -5.98 28.30 -22.99
C PRO A 161 -4.73 28.54 -22.15
N GLN A 162 -3.63 28.77 -22.86
CA GLN A 162 -2.29 29.04 -22.37
C GLN A 162 -2.28 30.18 -21.34
N THR A 163 -2.07 29.86 -20.06
CA THR A 163 -1.66 30.85 -19.05
C THR A 163 -0.17 31.16 -19.18
N GLN A 164 0.28 31.63 -20.35
CA GLN A 164 1.63 32.21 -20.50
C GLN A 164 1.71 33.43 -21.44
N GLU A 165 0.61 33.85 -22.07
CA GLU A 165 0.65 34.96 -23.05
C GLU A 165 0.12 36.31 -22.51
N GLN A 166 -0.16 36.43 -21.21
CA GLN A 166 -0.58 37.69 -20.59
C GLN A 166 0.53 38.42 -19.82
N SER A 167 1.66 37.76 -19.52
CA SER A 167 2.79 38.40 -18.80
C SER A 167 3.75 39.15 -19.72
N ARG A 168 3.62 39.02 -21.05
CA ARG A 168 4.48 39.72 -22.03
C ARG A 168 3.89 41.02 -22.60
N LYS A 169 2.61 41.33 -22.34
CA LYS A 169 1.95 42.52 -22.88
C LYS A 169 2.05 43.78 -21.99
N TRP A 170 2.70 43.71 -20.83
CA TRP A 170 2.87 44.86 -19.93
C TRP A 170 4.32 45.31 -19.73
N LEU A 171 5.29 44.75 -20.47
CA LEU A 171 6.71 45.16 -20.37
C LEU A 171 7.25 45.95 -21.56
N HIS A 172 6.44 46.22 -22.58
CA HIS A 172 6.83 47.07 -23.68
C HIS A 172 5.64 47.92 -24.11
N ASP A 173 5.58 49.15 -23.60
CA ASP A 173 5.59 50.33 -24.47
C ASP A 173 6.02 51.57 -23.67
N PRO A 174 6.64 52.57 -24.34
CA PRO A 174 7.61 53.52 -23.77
C PRO A 174 7.01 54.74 -23.06
#